data_AF-C5PD38-F1
#
_entry.id   AF-C5PD38-F1
#
_cell.length_a   1.000
_cell.length_b   1.000
_cell.length_c   1.000
_cell.angle_alpha   90.00
_cell.angle_beta   90.00
_cell.angle_gamma   90.00
#
_symmetry.space_group_name_H-M   'P 1'
#
loop_
_entity.id
_entity.type
_entity.pdbx_description
1 polymer ?
#
loop_
_entity_poly.entity_id
_entity_poly.type
_entity_poly.pdbx_seq_one_letter_code
_entity_poly.pdbx_strand_id
1 'polypeptide(L)'
;MSRSIDHFRDSQAPDDYPRVYLFGDSLTEWGCSELDSGFGWRLEQYYKDRVEVVNEGYAGQTTRSLRRIFKERILDKAKERGSPAPLFITIFLGANDACLDGAGTYVPIEEYEEHIRHYVNSILNHPATKCTKVILISPPPVNVPPPPKEGSESDLDIPSVADALWHVAAKGRGHRTWESKRKFAKKIVEIGHEFQERAERVALLDFWTIITKAACLEDGEGDPVDIFRKLDLEDILPGCGMPGSKRFGRGYFTDGLHLGEKGYEILGQGLLDLVLKRWPELKSENFPIRPCEITSA
;
A
#
# COMPACT_ATOMS: atom_id res chain seq x y z
N MET A 1 -12.20 -14.39 22.66
CA MET A 1 -10.97 -15.09 23.08
C MET A 1 -9.81 -14.25 22.58
N SER A 2 -9.09 -13.64 23.52
CA SER A 2 -7.98 -12.71 23.29
C SER A 2 -6.85 -13.44 22.56
N ARG A 3 -6.56 -13.07 21.31
CA ARG A 3 -5.31 -13.47 20.66
C ARG A 3 -4.24 -12.54 21.23
N SER A 4 -3.38 -13.11 22.06
CA SER A 4 -2.21 -12.43 22.62
C SER A 4 -1.43 -11.78 21.49
N ILE A 5 -1.33 -10.45 21.52
CA ILE A 5 -0.48 -9.68 20.62
C ILE A 5 0.91 -9.74 21.22
N ASP A 6 1.72 -10.71 20.79
CA ASP A 6 3.16 -10.68 21.04
C ASP A 6 3.77 -9.61 20.11
N HIS A 7 3.75 -8.37 20.59
CA HIS A 7 4.25 -7.18 19.89
C HIS A 7 5.75 -6.94 20.09
N PHE A 8 6.55 -8.01 20.15
CA PHE A 8 8.01 -7.93 20.22
C PHE A 8 8.65 -9.12 19.53
N ARG A 9 8.83 -9.03 18.21
CA ARG A 9 10.00 -9.66 17.60
C ARG A 9 11.13 -8.65 17.69
N ASP A 10 11.83 -8.63 18.82
CA ASP A 10 13.21 -8.12 18.80
C ASP A 10 13.97 -8.96 17.76
N SER A 11 14.68 -8.26 16.88
CA SER A 11 15.40 -8.86 15.77
C SER A 11 16.42 -9.88 16.26
N GLN A 12 16.36 -11.14 15.80
CA GLN A 12 17.45 -12.09 16.01
C GLN A 12 18.67 -11.84 15.11
N ALA A 13 18.56 -10.90 14.16
CA ALA A 13 19.67 -10.54 13.30
C ALA A 13 20.69 -9.68 14.07
N PRO A 14 21.99 -9.94 13.92
CA PRO A 14 23.05 -9.06 14.42
C PRO A 14 22.85 -7.59 13.99
N ASP A 15 23.33 -6.67 14.83
CA ASP A 15 23.15 -5.23 14.64
C ASP A 15 23.76 -4.68 13.34
N ASP A 16 24.65 -5.45 12.70
CA ASP A 16 25.33 -5.05 11.46
C ASP A 16 24.68 -5.56 10.16
N TYR A 17 23.54 -6.28 10.24
CA TYR A 17 22.74 -6.61 9.05
C TYR A 17 22.11 -5.34 8.47
N PRO A 18 22.17 -5.08 7.15
CA PRO A 18 21.33 -4.04 6.55
C PRO A 18 19.84 -4.31 6.83
N ARG A 19 19.05 -3.25 6.96
CA ARG A 19 17.60 -3.33 7.23
C ARG A 19 16.76 -2.68 6.15
N VAL A 20 15.55 -3.18 5.97
CA VAL A 20 14.45 -2.45 5.34
C VAL A 20 13.31 -2.33 6.35
N TYR A 21 12.68 -1.16 6.45
CA TYR A 21 11.52 -0.98 7.32
C TYR A 21 10.26 -0.83 6.48
N LEU A 22 9.22 -1.57 6.85
CA LEU A 22 7.90 -1.49 6.24
C LEU A 22 6.98 -0.73 7.19
N PHE A 23 6.79 0.56 6.96
CA PHE A 23 5.97 1.40 7.83
C PHE A 23 4.57 1.60 7.22
N GLY A 24 3.52 1.28 7.97
CA GLY A 24 2.14 1.43 7.47
C GLY A 24 1.04 1.00 8.43
N ASP A 25 -0.14 0.75 7.87
CA ASP A 25 -1.34 0.32 8.61
C ASP A 25 -1.52 -1.22 8.57
N SER A 26 -2.76 -1.72 8.64
CA SER A 26 -3.06 -3.16 8.58
C SER A 26 -2.59 -3.81 7.27
N LEU A 27 -2.57 -3.07 6.16
CA LEU A 27 -2.05 -3.57 4.90
C LEU A 27 -0.57 -3.94 5.00
N THR A 28 0.18 -3.23 5.86
CA THR A 28 1.58 -3.53 6.17
C THR A 28 1.70 -4.59 7.26
N GLU A 29 0.94 -4.49 8.35
CA GLU A 29 1.02 -5.43 9.48
C GLU A 29 0.80 -6.87 9.01
N TRP A 30 -0.20 -7.08 8.15
CA TRP A 30 -0.55 -8.41 7.64
C TRP A 30 0.24 -8.79 6.38
N GLY A 31 1.02 -7.86 5.84
CA GLY A 31 1.84 -8.04 4.64
C GLY A 31 3.07 -8.92 4.81
N CYS A 32 3.30 -9.55 5.97
CA CYS A 32 4.36 -10.54 6.20
C CYS A 32 3.85 -11.99 6.29
N SER A 33 2.58 -12.24 5.97
CA SER A 33 2.00 -13.59 5.92
C SER A 33 2.46 -14.34 4.67
N GLU A 34 3.02 -15.55 4.83
CA GLU A 34 3.32 -16.47 3.72
C GLU A 34 2.04 -16.92 3.00
N LEU A 35 0.97 -17.17 3.76
CA LEU A 35 -0.31 -17.66 3.24
C LEU A 35 -0.95 -16.68 2.24
N ASP A 36 -0.68 -15.40 2.43
CA ASP A 36 -1.22 -14.32 1.60
C ASP A 36 -0.17 -13.79 0.63
N SER A 37 0.96 -14.48 0.42
CA SER A 37 2.06 -14.00 -0.41
C SER A 37 2.45 -12.54 -0.10
N GLY A 38 2.43 -12.19 1.19
CA GLY A 38 2.59 -10.84 1.68
C GLY A 38 3.85 -10.17 1.14
N PHE A 39 3.76 -8.87 0.80
CA PHE A 39 4.90 -8.16 0.18
C PHE A 39 6.15 -8.12 1.08
N GLY A 40 5.98 -8.05 2.41
CA GLY A 40 7.06 -8.14 3.38
C GLY A 40 7.67 -9.54 3.45
N TRP A 41 6.84 -10.59 3.42
CA TRP A 41 7.33 -11.97 3.30
C TRP A 41 8.11 -12.18 2.00
N ARG A 42 7.65 -11.62 0.88
CA ARG A 42 8.35 -11.69 -0.41
C ARG A 42 9.73 -11.01 -0.33
N LEU A 43 9.83 -9.87 0.37
CA LEU A 43 11.10 -9.22 0.64
C LEU A 43 12.01 -10.09 1.53
N GLU A 44 11.47 -10.74 2.56
CA GLU A 44 12.22 -11.68 3.41
C GLU A 44 12.79 -12.84 2.60
N GLN A 45 12.02 -13.40 1.67
CA GLN A 45 12.51 -14.45 0.76
C GLN A 45 13.59 -13.93 -0.20
N TYR A 46 13.40 -12.74 -0.77
CA TYR A 46 14.36 -12.16 -1.72
C TYR A 46 15.71 -11.81 -1.06
N TYR A 47 15.66 -11.30 0.17
CA TYR A 47 16.83 -10.89 0.94
C TYR A 47 17.31 -11.93 1.96
N LYS A 48 16.82 -13.17 1.84
CA LYS A 48 17.08 -14.25 2.80
C LYS A 48 18.56 -14.32 3.18
N ASP A 49 18.80 -14.35 4.49
CA ASP A 49 20.12 -14.42 5.14
C ASP A 49 21.07 -13.25 4.83
N ARG A 50 20.56 -12.13 4.29
CA ARG A 50 21.37 -10.98 3.84
C ARG A 50 20.89 -9.63 4.34
N VAL A 51 19.59 -9.38 4.32
CA VAL A 51 18.97 -8.12 4.79
C VAL A 51 17.78 -8.47 5.67
N GLU A 52 17.68 -7.77 6.80
CA GLU A 52 16.56 -7.92 7.72
C GLU A 52 15.38 -7.05 7.26
N VAL A 53 14.19 -7.67 7.18
CA VAL A 53 12.94 -6.98 6.91
C VAL A 53 12.20 -6.75 8.22
N VAL A 54 11.98 -5.47 8.57
CA VAL A 54 11.32 -5.08 9.81
C VAL A 54 9.91 -4.60 9.49
N ASN A 55 8.89 -5.31 9.99
CA ASN A 55 7.50 -4.93 9.87
C ASN A 55 7.12 -3.93 10.97
N GLU A 56 6.84 -2.70 10.58
CA GLU A 56 6.33 -1.61 11.43
C GLU A 56 4.94 -1.18 10.92
N GLY A 57 4.09 -2.18 10.66
CA GLY A 57 2.68 -2.02 10.32
C GLY A 57 1.79 -2.09 11.55
N TYR A 58 0.74 -1.25 11.57
CA TYR A 58 -0.15 -1.13 12.73
C TYR A 58 -1.63 -1.02 12.30
N ALA A 59 -2.40 -2.07 12.53
CA ALA A 59 -3.79 -2.16 12.13
C ALA A 59 -4.68 -1.09 12.78
N GLY A 60 -5.60 -0.56 11.97
CA GLY A 60 -6.55 0.48 12.37
C GLY A 60 -5.94 1.86 12.62
N GLN A 61 -4.63 2.04 12.38
CA GLN A 61 -3.96 3.32 12.57
C GLN A 61 -4.06 4.22 11.33
N THR A 62 -3.87 5.52 11.55
CA THR A 62 -3.90 6.57 10.52
C THR A 62 -2.56 7.29 10.49
N THR A 63 -2.35 8.16 9.51
CA THR A 63 -1.19 9.06 9.53
C THR A 63 -1.13 9.91 10.79
N ARG A 64 -2.28 10.30 11.37
CA ARG A 64 -2.35 11.10 12.61
C ARG A 64 -1.86 10.32 13.82
N SER A 65 -2.37 9.11 14.03
CA SER A 65 -2.10 8.33 15.23
C SER A 65 -0.68 7.77 15.26
N LEU A 66 -0.04 7.58 14.10
CA LEU A 66 1.29 7.00 14.00
C LEU A 66 2.46 7.96 14.24
N ARG A 67 2.25 9.27 14.41
CA ARG A 67 3.37 10.23 14.52
C ARG A 67 4.41 9.87 15.57
N ARG A 68 3.95 9.50 16.77
CA ARG A 68 4.82 9.10 17.88
C ARG A 68 5.53 7.79 17.58
N ILE A 69 4.78 6.81 17.07
CA ILE A 69 5.29 5.47 16.71
C ILE A 69 6.34 5.59 15.61
N PHE A 70 6.13 6.40 14.59
CA PHE A 70 7.10 6.67 13.53
C PHE A 70 8.43 7.17 14.10
N LYS A 71 8.40 8.16 15.01
CA LYS A 71 9.61 8.65 15.65
C LYS A 71 10.32 7.53 16.43
N GLU A 72 9.60 6.85 17.30
CA GLU A 72 10.16 5.87 18.23
C GLU A 72 10.64 4.59 17.55
N ARG A 73 9.92 4.12 16.53
CA ARG A 73 10.11 2.78 15.93
C ARG A 73 10.87 2.82 14.61
N ILE A 74 10.89 3.97 13.93
CA ILE A 74 11.67 4.14 12.70
C ILE A 74 12.93 4.96 12.98
N LEU A 75 12.81 6.21 13.44
CA LEU A 75 13.96 7.12 13.53
C LEU A 75 14.86 6.80 14.73
N ASP A 76 14.28 6.65 15.91
CA ASP A 76 15.04 6.36 17.14
C ASP A 76 15.67 4.96 17.02
N LYS A 77 14.96 3.95 16.50
CA LYS A 77 15.53 2.61 16.25
C LYS A 77 16.65 2.62 15.22
N ALA A 78 16.51 3.36 14.11
CA ALA A 78 17.60 3.52 13.16
C ALA A 78 18.83 4.18 13.81
N LYS A 79 18.62 5.14 14.72
CA LYS A 79 19.69 5.81 15.46
C LYS A 79 20.37 4.89 16.48
N GLU A 80 19.57 4.19 17.29
CA GLU A 80 20.04 3.27 18.33
C GLU A 80 20.93 2.18 17.75
N ARG A 81 20.53 1.63 16.60
CA ARG A 81 21.28 0.58 15.92
C ARG A 81 22.57 1.07 15.28
N GLY A 82 22.59 2.30 14.77
CA GLY A 82 23.76 2.86 14.08
C GLY A 82 23.95 2.27 12.68
N SER A 83 25.21 2.14 12.25
CA SER A 83 25.55 1.70 10.89
C SER A 83 25.46 0.18 10.71
N PRO A 84 24.98 -0.32 9.55
CA PRO A 84 24.56 0.45 8.38
C PRO A 84 23.16 1.06 8.52
N ALA A 85 22.97 2.24 7.92
CA ALA A 85 21.65 2.86 7.80
C ALA A 85 20.67 1.92 7.06
N PRO A 86 19.35 2.03 7.30
CA PRO A 86 18.37 1.24 6.56
C PRO A 86 18.52 1.45 5.05
N LEU A 87 18.40 0.39 4.26
CA LEU A 87 18.48 0.42 2.80
C LEU A 87 17.32 1.26 2.24
N PHE A 88 16.09 0.93 2.64
CA PHE A 88 14.92 1.72 2.34
C PHE A 88 13.86 1.61 3.43
N ILE A 89 12.95 2.59 3.44
CA ILE A 89 11.76 2.62 4.28
C ILE A 89 10.56 2.82 3.35
N THR A 90 9.57 1.93 3.43
CA THR A 90 8.28 2.15 2.75
C THR A 90 7.34 2.91 3.65
N ILE A 91 6.52 3.80 3.09
CA ILE A 91 5.39 4.42 3.76
C ILE A 91 4.14 4.01 2.99
N PHE A 92 3.32 3.16 3.60
CA PHE A 92 2.07 2.64 3.02
C PHE A 92 0.90 2.92 3.95
N LEU A 93 0.32 4.10 3.77
CA LEU A 93 -0.74 4.66 4.62
C LEU A 93 -1.81 5.32 3.76
N GLY A 94 -2.95 5.65 4.38
CA GLY A 94 -4.06 6.33 3.74
C GLY A 94 -5.31 5.47 3.57
N ALA A 95 -5.24 4.15 3.82
CA ALA A 95 -6.42 3.30 3.71
C ALA A 95 -7.47 3.67 4.78
N ASN A 96 -7.03 3.93 6.01
CA ASN A 96 -7.90 4.34 7.12
C ASN A 96 -8.22 5.84 7.10
N ASP A 97 -7.22 6.67 6.77
CA ASP A 97 -7.34 8.13 6.65
C ASP A 97 -8.43 8.53 5.66
N ALA A 98 -8.56 7.77 4.57
CA ALA A 98 -9.54 8.00 3.50
C ALA A 98 -10.94 7.46 3.80
N CYS A 99 -11.23 6.98 5.01
CA CYS A 99 -12.59 6.68 5.41
C CYS A 99 -13.50 7.91 5.27
N LEU A 100 -14.81 7.71 5.21
CA LEU A 100 -15.74 8.84 5.11
C LEU A 100 -15.71 9.71 6.36
N ASP A 101 -15.97 11.00 6.19
CA ASP A 101 -16.14 11.93 7.30
C ASP A 101 -17.17 11.42 8.32
N GLY A 102 -16.87 11.63 9.61
CA GLY A 102 -17.56 11.03 10.73
C GLY A 102 -17.09 9.62 11.14
N ALA A 103 -16.23 8.96 10.35
CA ALA A 103 -15.53 7.77 10.80
C ALA A 103 -14.39 8.15 11.76
N GLY A 104 -14.19 7.37 12.82
CA GLY A 104 -13.14 7.65 13.83
C GLY A 104 -11.70 7.63 13.27
N THR A 105 -11.50 7.04 12.08
CA THR A 105 -10.23 6.96 11.38
C THR A 105 -10.03 8.04 10.30
N TYR A 106 -11.04 8.88 10.03
CA TYR A 106 -10.90 9.92 9.02
C TYR A 106 -9.86 10.97 9.41
N VAL A 107 -9.00 11.34 8.45
CA VAL A 107 -8.04 12.44 8.57
C VAL A 107 -8.28 13.38 7.40
N PRO A 108 -8.57 14.68 7.62
CA PRO A 108 -8.71 15.66 6.54
C PRO A 108 -7.53 15.64 5.59
N ILE A 109 -7.79 15.84 4.28
CA ILE A 109 -6.76 15.63 3.25
C ILE A 109 -5.54 16.53 3.46
N GLU A 110 -5.75 17.78 3.89
CA GLU A 110 -4.67 18.75 4.13
C GLU A 110 -3.78 18.31 5.30
N GLU A 111 -4.36 17.71 6.34
CA GLU A 111 -3.63 17.14 7.48
C GLU A 111 -2.88 15.87 7.07
N TYR A 112 -3.53 14.99 6.30
CA TYR A 112 -2.90 13.79 5.73
C TYR A 112 -1.67 14.15 4.89
N GLU A 113 -1.78 15.15 4.01
CA GLU A 113 -0.67 15.64 3.20
C GLU A 113 0.51 16.12 4.06
N GLU A 114 0.23 16.91 5.08
CA GLU A 114 1.24 17.41 6.01
C GLU A 114 1.94 16.24 6.73
N HIS A 115 1.20 15.23 7.17
CA HIS A 115 1.77 14.04 7.81
C HIS A 115 2.69 13.24 6.89
N ILE A 116 2.26 12.95 5.65
CA ILE A 116 3.09 12.22 4.70
C ILE A 116 4.37 13.01 4.39
N ARG A 117 4.26 14.33 4.16
CA ARG A 117 5.41 15.20 3.94
C ARG A 117 6.34 15.23 5.16
N HIS A 118 5.79 15.24 6.37
CA HIS A 118 6.57 15.16 7.60
C HIS A 118 7.36 13.85 7.67
N TYR A 119 6.74 12.70 7.38
CA TYR A 119 7.43 11.41 7.42
C TYR A 119 8.59 11.33 6.42
N VAL A 120 8.35 11.73 5.17
CA VAL A 120 9.39 11.74 4.14
C VAL A 120 10.53 12.68 4.54
N ASN A 121 10.24 13.93 4.91
CA ASN A 121 11.27 14.90 5.31
C ASN A 121 12.06 14.46 6.54
N SER A 122 11.38 13.86 7.53
CA SER A 122 12.04 13.31 8.71
C SER A 122 13.05 12.23 8.34
N ILE A 123 12.73 11.30 7.44
CA ILE A 123 13.70 10.29 6.97
C ILE A 123 14.83 10.94 6.16
N LEU A 124 14.51 11.87 5.26
CA LEU A 124 15.52 12.47 4.39
C LEU A 124 16.57 13.29 5.17
N ASN A 125 16.15 13.96 6.24
CA ASN A 125 16.98 14.89 7.01
C ASN A 125 17.62 14.27 8.25
N HIS A 126 17.18 13.09 8.69
CA HIS A 126 17.69 12.50 9.92
C HIS A 126 19.08 11.85 9.72
N PRO A 127 20.06 12.08 10.63
CA PRO A 127 21.44 11.61 10.44
C PRO A 127 21.59 10.09 10.27
N ALA A 128 20.79 9.30 11.01
CA ALA A 128 20.83 7.83 10.95
C ALA A 128 20.25 7.25 9.65
N THR A 129 19.57 8.07 8.84
CA THR A 129 18.90 7.65 7.59
C THR A 129 19.41 8.43 6.37
N LYS A 130 20.62 8.99 6.46
CA LYS A 130 21.21 9.85 5.42
C LYS A 130 21.32 9.16 4.04
N CYS A 131 21.55 7.85 4.01
CA CYS A 131 21.65 7.06 2.78
C CYS A 131 20.39 6.23 2.49
N THR A 132 19.39 6.28 3.37
CA THR A 132 18.18 5.49 3.27
C THR A 132 17.29 5.99 2.14
N LYS A 133 16.79 5.07 1.31
CA LYS A 133 15.77 5.38 0.30
C LYS A 133 14.38 5.43 0.93
N VAL A 134 13.47 6.21 0.37
CA VAL A 134 12.07 6.31 0.82
C VAL A 134 11.16 5.91 -0.32
N ILE A 135 10.22 5.01 -0.05
CA ILE A 135 9.26 4.54 -1.05
C ILE A 135 7.86 4.88 -0.55
N LEU A 136 7.17 5.78 -1.25
CA LEU A 136 5.76 6.05 -1.01
C LEU A 136 4.92 5.05 -1.80
N ILE A 137 3.94 4.43 -1.15
CA ILE A 137 3.01 3.49 -1.77
C ILE A 137 1.60 4.07 -1.68
N SER A 138 0.91 4.25 -2.81
CA SER A 138 -0.47 4.76 -2.78
C SER A 138 -1.42 3.70 -2.21
N PRO A 139 -2.39 4.06 -1.33
CA PRO A 139 -3.36 3.11 -0.81
C PRO A 139 -4.19 2.47 -1.94
N PRO A 140 -4.61 1.20 -1.80
CA PRO A 140 -5.41 0.54 -2.83
C PRO A 140 -6.87 1.04 -2.83
N PRO A 141 -7.62 0.74 -3.92
CA PRO A 141 -9.08 0.85 -3.94
C PRO A 141 -9.77 -0.02 -2.90
N VAL A 142 -11.07 0.21 -2.73
CA VAL A 142 -11.98 -0.76 -2.09
C VAL A 142 -12.73 -1.55 -3.15
N ASN A 143 -13.13 -2.78 -2.82
CA ASN A 143 -13.90 -3.64 -3.71
C ASN A 143 -15.40 -3.56 -3.41
N VAL A 144 -16.01 -2.40 -3.71
CA VAL A 144 -17.45 -2.21 -3.55
C VAL A 144 -18.17 -2.95 -4.67
N PRO A 145 -19.15 -3.83 -4.35
CA PRO A 145 -19.96 -4.46 -5.38
C PRO A 145 -20.82 -3.42 -6.12
N PRO A 146 -20.99 -3.54 -7.45
CA PRO A 146 -22.00 -2.74 -8.14
C PRO A 146 -23.40 -3.08 -7.59
N PRO A 147 -24.38 -2.17 -7.75
CA PRO A 147 -25.77 -2.49 -7.42
C PRO A 147 -26.21 -3.78 -8.15
N PRO A 148 -27.08 -4.60 -7.54
CA PRO A 148 -27.60 -5.78 -8.21
C PRO A 148 -28.26 -5.37 -9.53
N LYS A 149 -28.15 -6.23 -10.54
CA LYS A 149 -28.99 -6.13 -11.74
C LYS A 149 -30.42 -6.51 -11.33
N GLU A 150 -31.15 -5.63 -10.67
CA GLU A 150 -32.59 -5.80 -10.46
C GLU A 150 -33.30 -5.43 -11.77
N GLY A 151 -34.07 -6.37 -12.32
CA GLY A 151 -34.71 -6.27 -13.63
C GLY A 151 -34.12 -7.22 -14.66
N SER A 152 -34.93 -7.74 -15.59
CA SER A 152 -34.40 -8.36 -16.81
C SER A 152 -33.47 -7.38 -17.51
N GLU A 153 -32.55 -7.86 -18.37
CA GLU A 153 -31.60 -7.02 -19.12
C GLU A 153 -32.26 -5.78 -19.79
N SER A 154 -33.57 -5.82 -20.00
CA SER A 154 -34.46 -4.75 -20.46
C SER A 154 -34.57 -3.48 -19.60
N ASP A 155 -34.30 -3.50 -18.29
CA ASP A 155 -34.57 -2.32 -17.42
C ASP A 155 -33.43 -1.30 -17.48
N LEU A 156 -32.22 -1.73 -17.82
CA LEU A 156 -31.08 -0.84 -18.14
C LEU A 156 -31.22 -0.19 -19.52
N ASP A 157 -32.08 -0.72 -20.39
CA ASP A 157 -32.40 -0.14 -21.69
C ASP A 157 -33.42 1.02 -21.59
N ILE A 158 -33.95 1.29 -20.39
CA ILE A 158 -34.83 2.42 -20.12
C ILE A 158 -33.98 3.56 -19.53
N PRO A 159 -33.70 4.65 -20.28
CA PRO A 159 -32.76 5.69 -19.86
C PRO A 159 -33.09 6.31 -18.50
N SER A 160 -34.37 6.52 -18.20
CA SER A 160 -34.79 7.09 -16.91
C SER A 160 -34.50 6.19 -15.70
N VAL A 161 -34.48 4.87 -15.89
CA VAL A 161 -34.16 3.91 -14.83
C VAL A 161 -32.65 3.82 -14.65
N ALA A 162 -31.90 3.76 -15.75
CA ALA A 162 -30.44 3.78 -15.73
C ALA A 162 -29.89 5.05 -15.05
N ASP A 163 -30.42 6.22 -15.40
CA ASP A 163 -30.04 7.50 -14.80
C ASP A 163 -30.35 7.55 -13.30
N ALA A 164 -31.53 7.04 -12.90
CA ALA A 164 -31.91 6.98 -11.49
C ALA A 164 -30.99 6.06 -10.68
N LEU A 165 -30.68 4.87 -11.20
CA LEU A 165 -29.74 3.93 -10.58
C LEU A 165 -28.34 4.52 -10.44
N TRP A 166 -27.88 5.21 -11.49
CA TRP A 166 -26.59 5.92 -11.47
C TRP A 166 -26.54 6.97 -10.36
N HIS A 167 -27.55 7.85 -10.28
CA HIS A 167 -27.61 8.89 -9.25
C HIS A 167 -27.70 8.34 -7.83
N VAL A 168 -28.41 7.21 -7.63
CA VAL A 168 -28.49 6.54 -6.32
C VAL A 168 -27.14 5.93 -5.95
N ALA A 169 -26.49 5.21 -6.87
CA ALA A 169 -25.19 4.58 -6.64
C ALA A 169 -24.10 5.61 -6.33
N ALA A 170 -24.06 6.72 -7.08
CA ALA A 170 -23.10 7.80 -6.86
C ALA A 170 -23.20 8.43 -5.45
N LYS A 171 -24.41 8.49 -4.87
CA LYS A 171 -24.64 8.97 -3.49
C LYS A 171 -24.43 7.88 -2.44
N GLY A 172 -24.33 6.63 -2.87
CA GLY A 172 -24.17 5.45 -2.01
C GLY A 172 -22.89 5.51 -1.19
N ARG A 173 -22.92 4.92 0.01
CA ARG A 173 -21.76 4.85 0.90
C ARG A 173 -20.55 4.18 0.23
N GLY A 174 -20.80 3.16 -0.59
CA GLY A 174 -19.77 2.42 -1.30
C GLY A 174 -18.97 3.31 -2.25
N HIS A 175 -19.64 3.91 -3.25
CA HIS A 175 -18.99 4.78 -4.22
C HIS A 175 -18.27 5.96 -3.55
N ARG A 176 -18.91 6.65 -2.60
CA ARG A 176 -18.27 7.76 -1.86
C ARG A 176 -16.99 7.31 -1.13
N THR A 177 -16.97 6.10 -0.58
CA THR A 177 -15.77 5.55 0.07
C THR A 177 -14.67 5.29 -0.96
N TRP A 178 -15.03 4.76 -2.13
CA TRP A 178 -14.09 4.55 -3.23
C TRP A 178 -13.53 5.88 -3.77
N GLU A 179 -14.37 6.90 -3.97
CA GLU A 179 -13.93 8.24 -4.39
C GLU A 179 -12.97 8.88 -3.39
N SER A 180 -13.30 8.77 -2.09
CA SER A 180 -12.42 9.24 -1.01
C SER A 180 -11.06 8.54 -1.08
N LYS A 181 -11.02 7.21 -1.19
CA LYS A 181 -9.76 6.46 -1.35
C LYS A 181 -8.99 6.85 -2.61
N ARG A 182 -9.68 7.06 -3.75
CA ARG A 182 -9.07 7.57 -4.99
C ARG A 182 -8.42 8.93 -4.78
N LYS A 183 -9.07 9.84 -4.04
CA LYS A 183 -8.53 11.16 -3.71
C LYS A 183 -7.21 11.06 -2.92
N PHE A 184 -7.15 10.21 -1.91
CA PHE A 184 -5.94 10.04 -1.08
C PHE A 184 -4.82 9.33 -1.86
N ALA A 185 -5.16 8.34 -2.70
CA ALA A 185 -4.20 7.70 -3.60
C ALA A 185 -3.56 8.70 -4.57
N LYS A 186 -4.38 9.52 -5.25
CA LYS A 186 -3.88 10.61 -6.11
C LYS A 186 -2.95 11.55 -5.35
N LYS A 187 -3.21 11.79 -4.06
CA LYS A 187 -2.39 12.67 -3.23
C LYS A 187 -1.04 12.10 -2.88
N ILE A 188 -0.94 10.79 -2.63
CA ILE A 188 0.35 10.10 -2.54
C ILE A 188 1.13 10.20 -3.86
N VAL A 189 0.45 10.03 -5.00
CA VAL A 189 1.08 10.13 -6.32
C VAL A 189 1.68 11.52 -6.56
N GLU A 190 0.92 12.57 -6.27
CA GLU A 190 1.40 13.95 -6.39
C GLU A 190 2.59 14.24 -5.47
N ILE A 191 2.49 13.91 -4.17
CA ILE A 191 3.59 14.08 -3.21
C ILE A 191 4.82 13.28 -3.66
N GLY A 192 4.63 12.06 -4.14
CA GLY A 192 5.69 11.20 -4.65
C GLY A 192 6.45 11.82 -5.80
N HIS A 193 5.75 12.34 -6.80
CA HIS A 193 6.37 13.05 -7.92
C HIS A 193 7.14 14.29 -7.46
N GLU A 194 6.56 15.13 -6.61
CA GLU A 194 7.22 16.32 -6.06
C GLU A 194 8.54 15.98 -5.34
N PHE A 195 8.55 14.92 -4.53
CA PHE A 195 9.77 14.50 -3.83
C PHE A 195 10.77 13.83 -4.76
N GLN A 196 10.33 13.08 -5.77
CA GLN A 196 11.22 12.46 -6.76
C GLN A 196 12.01 13.50 -7.57
N GLU A 197 11.42 14.67 -7.84
CA GLU A 197 12.10 15.79 -8.50
C GLU A 197 13.18 16.42 -7.62
N ARG A 198 13.01 16.36 -6.29
CA ARG A 198 13.89 17.03 -5.31
C ARG A 198 14.93 16.11 -4.69
N ALA A 199 14.68 14.81 -4.64
CA ALA A 199 15.52 13.84 -3.96
C ALA A 199 15.55 12.49 -4.71
N GLU A 200 16.73 12.12 -5.22
CA GLU A 200 16.96 10.84 -5.92
C GLU A 200 16.65 9.60 -5.06
N ARG A 201 16.69 9.77 -3.73
CA ARG A 201 16.41 8.72 -2.74
C ARG A 201 14.92 8.44 -2.55
N VAL A 202 14.03 9.22 -3.16
CA VAL A 202 12.59 8.97 -3.09
C VAL A 202 12.10 8.24 -4.34
N ALA A 203 11.15 7.33 -4.18
CA ALA A 203 10.40 6.69 -5.25
C ALA A 203 8.91 6.59 -4.89
N LEU A 204 8.08 6.58 -5.92
CA LEU A 204 6.64 6.35 -5.82
C LEU A 204 6.30 4.99 -6.43
N LEU A 205 5.56 4.18 -5.68
CA LEU A 205 4.81 3.04 -6.19
C LEU A 205 3.33 3.44 -6.26
N ASP A 206 2.84 3.77 -7.45
CA ASP A 206 1.42 4.04 -7.68
C ASP A 206 0.61 2.73 -7.70
N PHE A 207 0.49 2.13 -6.53
CA PHE A 207 -0.15 0.83 -6.36
C PHE A 207 -1.64 0.87 -6.70
N TRP A 208 -2.34 1.98 -6.45
CA TRP A 208 -3.71 2.19 -6.91
C TRP A 208 -3.85 1.90 -8.41
N THR A 209 -3.01 2.53 -9.24
CA THR A 209 -3.07 2.34 -10.69
C THR A 209 -2.63 0.94 -11.10
N ILE A 210 -1.59 0.40 -10.47
CA ILE A 210 -1.06 -0.95 -10.77
C ILE A 210 -2.13 -2.02 -10.51
N ILE A 211 -2.72 -2.04 -9.31
CA ILE A 211 -3.71 -3.07 -8.94
C ILE A 211 -4.99 -2.96 -9.76
N THR A 212 -5.42 -1.73 -10.07
CA THR A 212 -6.63 -1.50 -10.86
C THR A 212 -6.44 -1.92 -12.32
N LYS A 213 -5.29 -1.60 -12.93
CA LYS A 213 -4.96 -2.10 -14.28
C LYS A 213 -4.92 -3.62 -14.35
N ALA A 214 -4.34 -4.27 -13.33
CA ALA A 214 -4.33 -5.73 -13.26
C ALA A 214 -5.77 -6.30 -13.21
N ALA A 215 -6.67 -5.67 -12.45
CA ALA A 215 -8.07 -6.10 -12.36
C ALA A 215 -8.87 -5.85 -13.66
N CYS A 216 -8.56 -4.79 -14.40
CA CYS A 216 -9.19 -4.52 -15.70
C CYS A 216 -8.95 -5.63 -16.74
N LEU A 217 -7.87 -6.42 -16.59
CA LEU A 217 -7.46 -7.46 -17.54
C LEU A 217 -8.03 -8.85 -17.24
N GLU A 218 -8.66 -9.07 -16.09
CA GLU A 218 -9.08 -10.44 -15.71
C GLU A 218 -10.09 -11.08 -16.66
N ASP A 219 -10.84 -10.27 -17.41
CA ASP A 219 -11.98 -10.72 -18.21
C ASP A 219 -11.80 -10.52 -19.73
N GLY A 220 -10.60 -10.22 -20.23
CA GLY A 220 -10.43 -10.00 -21.66
C GLY A 220 -9.01 -9.76 -22.16
N GLU A 221 -8.88 -9.75 -23.48
CA GLU A 221 -7.65 -9.38 -24.19
C GLU A 221 -7.67 -7.89 -24.54
N GLY A 222 -6.51 -7.22 -24.48
CA GLY A 222 -6.37 -5.82 -24.87
C GLY A 222 -5.24 -5.13 -24.13
N ASP A 223 -4.97 -3.88 -24.49
CA ASP A 223 -3.96 -3.07 -23.82
C ASP A 223 -4.48 -2.60 -22.43
N PRO A 224 -3.74 -2.88 -21.33
CA PRO A 224 -4.18 -2.53 -19.98
C PRO A 224 -4.35 -1.04 -19.75
N VAL A 225 -3.56 -0.20 -20.45
CA VAL A 225 -3.61 1.26 -20.32
C VAL A 225 -4.86 1.78 -20.99
N ASP A 226 -5.19 1.27 -22.17
CA ASP A 226 -6.38 1.68 -22.92
C ASP A 226 -7.67 1.28 -22.21
N ILE A 227 -7.74 0.03 -21.72
CA ILE A 227 -8.91 -0.44 -20.95
C ILE A 227 -9.08 0.38 -19.67
N PHE A 228 -8.00 0.56 -18.90
CA PHE A 228 -8.05 1.38 -17.70
C PHE A 228 -8.51 2.80 -18.01
N ARG A 229 -7.95 3.44 -19.03
CA ARG A 229 -8.29 4.81 -19.41
C ARG A 229 -9.75 4.93 -19.80
N LYS A 230 -10.27 3.98 -20.57
CA LYS A 230 -11.69 3.95 -20.94
C LYS A 230 -12.58 3.87 -19.70
N LEU A 231 -12.32 2.91 -18.81
CA LEU A 231 -13.14 2.71 -17.61
C LEU A 231 -13.01 3.87 -16.61
N ASP A 232 -11.86 4.53 -16.55
CA ASP A 232 -11.64 5.72 -15.72
C ASP A 232 -12.39 6.95 -16.26
N LEU A 233 -12.50 7.09 -17.59
CA LEU A 233 -13.31 8.15 -18.22
C LEU A 233 -14.82 7.93 -18.03
N GLU A 234 -15.24 6.68 -17.92
CA GLU A 234 -16.63 6.30 -17.69
C GLU A 234 -16.96 6.20 -16.17
N ASP A 235 -16.00 6.45 -15.27
CA ASP A 235 -16.12 6.32 -13.80
C ASP A 235 -16.63 4.93 -13.32
N ILE A 236 -16.32 3.88 -14.08
CA ILE A 236 -16.72 2.49 -13.81
C ILE A 236 -15.53 1.54 -13.56
N LEU A 237 -14.42 2.08 -13.07
CA LEU A 237 -13.26 1.27 -12.66
C LEU A 237 -13.65 0.17 -11.65
N PRO A 238 -12.92 -0.97 -11.64
CA PRO A 238 -13.19 -2.05 -10.70
C PRO A 238 -13.31 -1.58 -9.24
N GLY A 239 -14.31 -2.12 -8.55
CA GLY A 239 -14.60 -1.86 -7.14
C GLY A 239 -15.24 -0.49 -6.84
N CYS A 240 -15.57 0.33 -7.85
CA CYS A 240 -16.16 1.65 -7.62
C CYS A 240 -17.63 1.62 -7.20
N GLY A 241 -18.32 0.49 -7.36
CA GLY A 241 -19.72 0.32 -6.98
C GLY A 241 -20.73 1.05 -7.89
N MET A 242 -20.30 1.56 -9.05
CA MET A 242 -21.19 2.18 -10.02
C MET A 242 -21.90 1.13 -10.89
N PRO A 243 -23.10 1.40 -11.43
CA PRO A 243 -23.72 0.55 -12.44
C PRO A 243 -22.77 0.32 -13.62
N GLY A 244 -22.66 -0.92 -14.10
CA GLY A 244 -21.74 -1.30 -15.17
C GLY A 244 -20.29 -1.52 -14.73
N SER A 245 -19.89 -1.11 -13.52
CA SER A 245 -18.56 -1.45 -12.98
C SER A 245 -18.45 -2.92 -12.59
N LYS A 246 -17.21 -3.39 -12.54
CA LYS A 246 -16.88 -4.75 -12.09
C LYS A 246 -16.39 -4.76 -10.65
N ARG A 247 -16.40 -5.93 -10.02
CA ARG A 247 -15.67 -6.17 -8.78
C ARG A 247 -14.24 -6.56 -9.12
N PHE A 248 -13.33 -6.34 -8.19
CA PHE A 248 -12.07 -7.08 -8.20
C PHE A 248 -12.36 -8.58 -8.02
N GLY A 249 -11.69 -9.42 -8.80
CA GLY A 249 -11.84 -10.87 -8.76
C GLY A 249 -11.31 -11.49 -7.47
N ARG A 250 -11.36 -12.83 -7.44
CA ARG A 250 -10.92 -13.62 -6.28
C ARG A 250 -9.43 -13.37 -5.99
N GLY A 251 -9.09 -13.22 -4.72
CA GLY A 251 -7.70 -13.10 -4.27
C GLY A 251 -7.13 -11.67 -4.26
N TYR A 252 -7.80 -10.68 -4.87
CA TYR A 252 -7.37 -9.28 -4.75
C TYR A 252 -7.58 -8.72 -3.35
N PHE A 253 -8.77 -8.97 -2.80
CA PHE A 253 -9.17 -8.52 -1.47
C PHE A 253 -9.84 -9.66 -0.71
N THR A 254 -9.64 -9.72 0.60
CA THR A 254 -10.26 -10.71 1.50
C THR A 254 -11.63 -10.27 1.98
N ASP A 255 -11.77 -8.99 2.33
CA ASP A 255 -12.99 -8.37 2.87
C ASP A 255 -13.45 -7.12 2.10
N GLY A 256 -12.77 -6.83 0.97
CA GLY A 256 -13.00 -5.64 0.15
C GLY A 256 -12.20 -4.41 0.57
N LEU A 257 -11.36 -4.51 1.60
CA LEU A 257 -10.39 -3.50 2.02
C LEU A 257 -8.96 -4.07 2.10
N HIS A 258 -8.79 -5.19 2.80
CA HIS A 258 -7.51 -5.85 2.98
C HIS A 258 -7.16 -6.71 1.77
N LEU A 259 -5.89 -6.70 1.38
CA LEU A 259 -5.42 -7.45 0.23
C LEU A 259 -5.48 -8.96 0.52
N GLY A 260 -5.82 -9.73 -0.51
CA GLY A 260 -5.60 -11.17 -0.53
C GLY A 260 -4.29 -11.51 -1.24
N GLU A 261 -4.05 -12.81 -1.42
CA GLU A 261 -2.83 -13.36 -2.05
C GLU A 261 -2.43 -12.64 -3.35
N LYS A 262 -3.37 -12.52 -4.31
CA LYS A 262 -3.11 -11.88 -5.60
C LYS A 262 -2.84 -10.38 -5.44
N GLY A 263 -3.53 -9.70 -4.53
CA GLY A 263 -3.31 -8.29 -4.24
C GLY A 263 -1.90 -8.03 -3.69
N TYR A 264 -1.47 -8.85 -2.74
CA TYR A 264 -0.13 -8.77 -2.17
C TYR A 264 0.97 -9.21 -3.13
N GLU A 265 0.71 -10.20 -3.99
CA GLU A 265 1.66 -10.60 -5.03
C GLU A 265 1.96 -9.43 -5.98
N ILE A 266 0.93 -8.73 -6.45
CA ILE A 266 1.07 -7.55 -7.32
C ILE A 266 1.85 -6.44 -6.59
N LEU A 267 1.54 -6.20 -5.30
CA LEU A 267 2.25 -5.21 -4.50
C LEU A 267 3.73 -5.55 -4.34
N GLY A 268 4.03 -6.78 -3.94
CA GLY A 268 5.39 -7.25 -3.69
C GLY A 268 6.24 -7.29 -4.94
N GLN A 269 5.68 -7.76 -6.06
CA GLN A 269 6.37 -7.74 -7.34
C GLN A 269 6.61 -6.31 -7.83
N GLY A 270 5.59 -5.45 -7.79
CA GLY A 270 5.72 -4.04 -8.19
C GLY A 270 6.74 -3.27 -7.34
N LEU A 271 6.79 -3.54 -6.04
CA LEU A 271 7.77 -2.96 -5.13
C LEU A 271 9.20 -3.42 -5.47
N LEU A 272 9.43 -4.73 -5.62
CA LEU A 272 10.73 -5.27 -5.99
C LEU A 272 11.19 -4.74 -7.35
N ASP A 273 10.33 -4.75 -8.36
CA ASP A 273 10.66 -4.23 -9.70
C ASP A 273 11.05 -2.75 -9.64
N LEU A 274 10.31 -1.94 -8.89
CA LEU A 274 10.63 -0.52 -8.69
C LEU A 274 11.99 -0.35 -8.02
N VAL A 275 12.24 -1.08 -6.92
CA VAL A 275 13.49 -1.00 -6.16
C VAL A 275 14.68 -1.39 -7.03
N LEU A 276 14.61 -2.54 -7.71
CA LEU A 276 15.74 -3.08 -8.46
C LEU A 276 15.99 -2.31 -9.76
N LYS A 277 14.96 -1.72 -10.36
CA LYS A 277 15.11 -0.83 -11.52
C LYS A 277 15.74 0.50 -11.13
N ARG A 278 15.32 1.09 -10.00
CA ARG A 278 15.75 2.43 -9.59
C ARG A 278 17.09 2.42 -8.85
N TRP A 279 17.34 1.39 -8.07
CA TRP A 279 18.54 1.23 -7.24
C TRP A 279 19.10 -0.19 -7.41
N PRO A 280 19.78 -0.48 -8.54
CA PRO A 280 20.37 -1.80 -8.78
C PRO A 280 21.40 -2.22 -7.73
N GLU A 281 21.96 -1.27 -6.97
CA GLU A 281 22.81 -1.55 -5.82
C GLU A 281 22.09 -2.32 -4.70
N LEU A 282 20.76 -2.29 -4.66
CA LEU A 282 19.93 -2.99 -3.68
C LEU A 282 19.60 -4.44 -4.07
N LYS A 283 20.17 -4.98 -5.15
CA LYS A 283 20.06 -6.41 -5.46
C LYS A 283 20.62 -7.27 -4.34
N SER A 284 19.96 -8.40 -4.05
CA SER A 284 20.32 -9.22 -2.88
C SER A 284 21.73 -9.78 -2.99
N GLU A 285 22.22 -10.09 -4.20
CA GLU A 285 23.59 -10.57 -4.40
C GLU A 285 24.70 -9.59 -3.95
N ASN A 286 24.38 -8.29 -3.82
CA ASN A 286 25.34 -7.27 -3.40
C ASN A 286 25.58 -7.24 -1.88
N PHE A 287 24.81 -8.00 -1.10
CA PHE A 287 24.94 -8.07 0.36
C PHE A 287 25.50 -9.44 0.75
N PRO A 288 26.42 -9.53 1.72
CA PRO A 288 27.01 -10.80 2.12
C PRO A 288 25.94 -11.75 2.68
N ILE A 289 26.00 -13.04 2.32
CA ILE A 289 25.27 -14.09 3.04
C ILE A 289 25.88 -14.18 4.42
N ARG A 290 25.04 -14.06 5.44
CA ARG A 290 25.45 -14.23 6.82
C ARG A 290 24.63 -15.39 7.39
N PRO A 291 25.26 -16.53 7.72
CA PRO A 291 24.53 -17.70 8.19
C PRO A 291 23.81 -17.35 9.50
N CYS A 292 22.57 -17.84 9.66
CA CYS A 292 21.94 -17.92 10.98
C CYS A 292 22.94 -18.59 11.93
N GLU A 293 23.34 -17.90 13.00
CA GLU A 293 24.00 -18.56 14.11
C GLU A 293 23.01 -19.61 14.64
N ILE A 294 23.24 -20.87 14.27
CA ILE A 294 22.61 -21.99 14.94
C ILE A 294 23.12 -21.89 16.38
N THR A 295 22.30 -21.32 17.26
CA THR A 295 22.49 -21.49 18.70
C THR A 295 22.40 -22.98 18.94
N SER A 296 23.56 -23.60 19.04
CA SER A 296 23.69 -25.00 19.40
C SER A 296 23.28 -25.09 20.86
N ALA A 297 22.06 -25.60 21.08
CA ALA A 297 21.66 -26.12 22.38
C ALA A 297 22.23 -27.54 22.55
#